data_AF-A0A2V7JGL8-F1
#
_entry.id   AF-A0A2V7JGL8-F1
#
_cell.length_a   1.000
_cell.length_b   1.000
_cell.length_c   1.000
_cell.angle_alpha   90.00
_cell.angle_beta   90.00
_cell.angle_gamma   90.00
#
_symmetry.space_group_name_H-M   'P 1'
#
loop_
_entity.id
_entity.type
_entity.pdbx_description
1 polymer ?
#
loop_
_entity_poly.entity_id
_entity_poly.type
_entity_poly.pdbx_seq_one_letter_code
_entity_poly.pdbx_strand_id
1 'polypeptide(L)'
;VDALNSDPKIHGILVQMPLPKQIDPDTVIRRLDPSKDVDGFHPVNVGKMLIGERDGFIPCTPAGMQVLLKESGVRTPGKNCVVIGRSNIVGKPMVALMLQDNENANCTVTVCHRHTVDLKARTLEADILIVAAGRPRLVTGDMVKPGAVVIDVGTNRVNDPSTKSGTRLQGDVDFDSVRAVASKITPVPGGVGPMTIAMLMANTVRAAEMSVR
;
A
#
# COMPACT_ATOMS: atom_id res chain seq x y z
N VAL A 1 -2.55 8.19 -23.71
CA VAL A 1 -1.38 8.48 -22.85
C VAL A 1 -0.59 9.65 -23.42
N ASP A 2 -0.08 9.53 -24.64
CA ASP A 2 0.81 10.53 -25.26
C ASP A 2 0.24 11.95 -25.28
N ALA A 3 -1.05 12.11 -25.62
CA ALA A 3 -1.70 13.41 -25.57
C ALA A 3 -1.66 14.06 -24.18
N LEU A 4 -1.83 13.27 -23.11
CA LEU A 4 -1.78 13.76 -21.72
C LEU A 4 -0.34 14.04 -21.28
N ASN A 5 0.62 13.21 -21.71
CA ASN A 5 2.04 13.47 -21.46
C ASN A 5 2.45 14.83 -22.06
N SER A 6 2.05 15.09 -23.30
CA SER A 6 2.42 16.31 -24.03
C SER A 6 1.67 17.57 -23.59
N ASP A 7 0.56 17.45 -22.85
CA ASP A 7 -0.23 18.62 -22.43
C ASP A 7 0.38 19.28 -21.17
N PRO A 8 0.93 20.52 -21.26
CA PRO A 8 1.52 21.19 -20.11
C PRO A 8 0.50 21.59 -19.03
N LYS A 9 -0.81 21.56 -19.31
CA LYS A 9 -1.86 21.82 -18.31
C LYS A 9 -2.13 20.62 -17.42
N ILE A 10 -1.66 19.43 -17.82
CA ILE A 10 -1.84 18.18 -17.07
C ILE A 10 -0.56 17.87 -16.32
N HIS A 11 -0.60 17.96 -14.99
CA HIS A 11 0.56 17.70 -14.13
C HIS A 11 0.64 16.24 -13.66
N GLY A 12 -0.50 15.57 -13.52
CA GLY A 12 -0.60 14.22 -12.98
C GLY A 12 -1.52 13.34 -13.79
N ILE A 13 -1.10 12.10 -14.00
CA ILE A 13 -1.83 11.06 -14.72
C ILE A 13 -1.79 9.78 -13.87
N LEU A 14 -2.96 9.18 -13.70
CA LEU A 14 -3.13 7.89 -13.05
C LEU A 14 -3.75 6.90 -14.05
N VAL A 15 -3.53 5.61 -13.85
CA VAL A 15 -4.13 4.55 -14.67
C VAL A 15 -5.03 3.72 -13.79
N GLN A 16 -6.35 3.91 -13.94
CA GLN A 16 -7.32 3.17 -13.14
C GLN A 16 -7.29 1.68 -13.47
N MET A 17 -7.02 0.86 -12.45
CA MET A 17 -6.97 -0.60 -12.54
C MET A 17 -8.24 -1.26 -12.00
N PRO A 18 -8.60 -2.50 -12.44
CA PRO A 18 -7.94 -3.26 -13.51
C PRO A 18 -8.33 -2.75 -14.91
N LEU A 19 -7.39 -2.85 -15.86
CA LEU A 19 -7.69 -2.61 -17.27
C LEU A 19 -8.46 -3.79 -17.89
N PRO A 20 -9.15 -3.57 -19.03
CA PRO A 20 -9.69 -4.66 -19.85
C PRO A 20 -8.62 -5.70 -20.17
N LYS A 21 -9.01 -6.99 -20.18
CA LYS A 21 -8.06 -8.12 -20.28
C LYS A 21 -7.15 -8.09 -21.50
N GLN A 22 -7.58 -7.45 -22.58
CA GLN A 22 -6.82 -7.33 -23.83
C GLN A 22 -5.74 -6.23 -23.79
N ILE A 23 -5.70 -5.40 -22.74
CA ILE A 23 -4.73 -4.32 -22.60
C ILE A 23 -3.70 -4.73 -21.57
N ASP A 24 -2.43 -4.76 -21.97
CA ASP A 24 -1.32 -4.95 -21.04
C ASP A 24 -1.10 -3.68 -20.20
N PRO A 25 -1.28 -3.74 -18.86
CA PRO A 25 -1.06 -2.59 -17.99
C PRO A 25 0.37 -2.10 -18.00
N ASP A 26 1.36 -2.98 -18.13
CA ASP A 26 2.77 -2.61 -18.11
C ASP A 26 3.12 -1.72 -19.30
N THR A 27 2.54 -2.01 -20.47
CA THR A 27 2.66 -1.17 -21.67
C THR A 27 2.10 0.23 -21.44
N VAL A 28 0.93 0.36 -20.79
CA VAL A 28 0.32 1.67 -20.49
C VAL A 28 1.15 2.45 -19.46
N ILE A 29 1.56 1.79 -18.38
CA ILE A 29 2.33 2.40 -17.29
C ILE A 29 3.68 2.90 -17.80
N ARG A 30 4.41 2.10 -18.59
CA ARG A 30 5.71 2.51 -19.17
C ARG A 30 5.60 3.61 -20.22
N ARG A 31 4.39 3.89 -20.73
CA ARG A 31 4.16 4.97 -21.69
C ARG A 31 3.96 6.31 -21.00
N LEU A 32 3.64 6.34 -19.70
CA LEU A 32 3.53 7.59 -18.94
C LEU A 32 4.87 8.30 -18.85
N ASP A 33 4.83 9.63 -18.91
CA ASP A 33 5.97 10.44 -18.45
C ASP A 33 6.18 10.19 -16.95
N PRO A 34 7.37 9.76 -16.49
CA PRO A 34 7.64 9.53 -15.06
C PRO A 34 7.37 10.75 -14.18
N SER A 35 7.53 11.96 -14.72
CA SER A 35 7.28 13.22 -14.01
C SER A 35 5.79 13.52 -13.82
N LYS A 36 4.90 12.78 -14.50
CA LYS A 36 3.44 12.88 -14.37
C LYS A 36 2.79 11.63 -13.79
N ASP A 37 3.55 10.58 -13.50
CA ASP A 37 3.04 9.32 -12.93
C ASP A 37 2.75 9.47 -11.43
N VAL A 38 1.59 10.04 -11.11
CA VAL A 38 1.17 10.33 -9.72
C VAL A 38 0.78 9.08 -8.94
N ASP A 39 0.60 7.95 -9.61
CA ASP A 39 0.45 6.63 -8.98
C ASP A 39 1.81 6.02 -8.57
N GLY A 40 2.93 6.52 -9.11
CA GLY A 40 4.28 6.04 -8.80
C GLY A 40 4.56 4.61 -9.27
N PHE A 41 3.87 4.13 -10.30
CA PHE A 41 4.03 2.76 -10.83
C PHE A 41 5.03 2.65 -11.98
N HIS A 42 5.43 3.77 -12.59
CA HIS A 42 6.44 3.79 -13.63
C HIS A 42 7.76 3.22 -13.09
N PRO A 43 8.44 2.31 -13.82
CA PRO A 43 9.68 1.67 -13.34
C PRO A 43 10.77 2.65 -12.88
N VAL A 44 10.85 3.83 -13.49
CA VAL A 44 11.71 4.94 -13.04
C VAL A 44 11.35 5.35 -11.61
N ASN A 45 10.09 5.69 -11.32
CA ASN A 45 9.65 6.07 -9.98
C ASN A 45 9.82 4.94 -8.96
N VAL A 46 9.51 3.70 -9.35
CA VAL A 46 9.75 2.52 -8.51
C VAL A 46 11.25 2.34 -8.21
N GLY A 47 12.10 2.51 -9.21
CA GLY A 47 13.55 2.44 -9.07
C GLY A 47 14.07 3.51 -8.10
N LYS A 48 13.66 4.77 -8.31
CA LYS A 48 13.98 5.89 -7.43
C LYS A 48 13.59 5.64 -5.98
N MET A 49 12.34 5.23 -5.75
CA MET A 49 11.85 4.86 -4.43
C MET A 49 12.69 3.74 -3.81
N LEU A 50 13.04 2.70 -4.58
CA LEU A 50 13.82 1.56 -4.08
C LEU A 50 15.21 2.00 -3.57
N ILE A 51 15.89 2.88 -4.32
CA ILE A 51 17.22 3.38 -3.95
C ILE A 51 17.18 4.58 -2.98
N GLY A 52 15.99 5.01 -2.55
CA GLY A 52 15.83 6.10 -1.60
C GLY A 52 15.92 7.51 -2.21
N GLU A 53 15.85 7.64 -3.54
CA GLU A 53 15.77 8.94 -4.20
C GLU A 53 14.42 9.62 -3.92
N ARG A 54 14.48 10.93 -3.66
CA ARG A 54 13.33 11.71 -3.21
C ARG A 54 12.71 12.58 -4.28
N ASP A 55 13.18 12.50 -5.53
CA ASP A 55 12.73 13.32 -6.66
C ASP A 55 11.76 12.56 -7.60
N GLY A 56 11.36 11.34 -7.24
CA GLY A 56 10.29 10.57 -7.90
C GLY A 56 8.99 10.52 -7.09
N PHE A 57 7.98 9.85 -7.64
CA PHE A 57 6.72 9.57 -6.95
C PHE A 57 6.76 8.21 -6.22
N ILE A 58 6.04 8.14 -5.10
CA ILE A 58 5.87 6.92 -4.32
C ILE A 58 4.42 6.44 -4.49
N PRO A 59 4.19 5.11 -4.65
CA PRO A 59 2.86 4.54 -4.65
C PRO A 59 1.96 5.01 -3.50
N CYS A 60 0.77 5.49 -3.86
CA CYS A 60 -0.15 6.18 -2.96
C CYS A 60 -0.55 5.34 -1.74
N THR A 61 -0.84 4.06 -1.94
CA THR A 61 -1.26 3.14 -0.87
C THR A 61 -0.12 2.90 0.15
N PRO A 62 1.10 2.50 -0.27
CA PRO A 62 2.28 2.45 0.61
C PRO A 62 2.61 3.75 1.33
N ALA A 63 2.59 4.89 0.62
CA ALA A 63 2.80 6.20 1.25
C ALA A 63 1.75 6.48 2.33
N GLY A 64 0.49 6.16 2.06
CA GLY A 64 -0.61 6.32 3.00
C GLY A 64 -0.45 5.48 4.27
N MET A 65 0.12 4.27 4.14
CA MET A 65 0.44 3.44 5.29
C MET A 65 1.56 4.02 6.16
N GLN A 66 2.62 4.60 5.57
CA GLN A 66 3.64 5.30 6.35
C GLN A 66 3.07 6.50 7.10
N VAL A 67 2.17 7.26 6.46
CA VAL A 67 1.46 8.36 7.14
C VAL A 67 0.60 7.84 8.29
N LEU A 68 -0.16 6.76 8.09
CA LEU A 68 -0.96 6.15 9.17
C LEU A 68 -0.10 5.73 10.36
N LEU A 69 1.06 5.09 10.11
CA LEU A 69 1.99 4.70 11.17
C LEU A 69 2.50 5.92 11.93
N LYS A 70 2.97 6.93 11.20
CA LYS A 70 3.51 8.17 11.75
C LYS A 70 2.48 8.92 12.61
N GLU A 71 1.32 9.23 12.04
CA GLU A 71 0.26 9.99 12.71
C GLU A 71 -0.34 9.20 13.88
N SER A 72 -0.22 7.87 13.86
CA SER A 72 -0.61 7.01 14.98
C SER A 72 0.45 6.90 16.08
N GLY A 73 1.60 7.58 15.95
CA GLY A 73 2.69 7.53 16.93
C GLY A 73 3.43 6.19 16.97
N VAL A 74 3.41 5.42 15.88
CA VAL A 74 4.10 4.13 15.80
C VAL A 74 5.57 4.35 15.44
N ARG A 75 6.46 4.02 16.37
CA ARG A 75 7.91 4.03 16.10
C ARG A 75 8.29 2.82 15.24
N THR A 76 8.83 3.06 14.05
CA THR A 76 9.26 2.03 13.10
C THR A 76 10.73 1.59 13.20
N PRO A 77 11.71 2.45 13.58
CA PRO A 77 13.11 2.02 13.58
C PRO A 77 13.39 0.82 14.49
N GLY A 78 14.07 -0.19 13.93
CA GLY A 78 14.43 -1.44 14.61
C GLY A 78 13.28 -2.43 14.82
N LYS A 79 12.07 -2.14 14.33
CA LYS A 79 10.93 -3.05 14.42
C LYS A 79 10.97 -4.14 13.36
N ASN A 80 10.41 -5.30 13.68
CA ASN A 80 10.12 -6.34 12.70
C ASN A 80 8.83 -5.99 11.95
N CYS A 81 8.96 -5.65 10.67
CA CYS A 81 7.84 -5.40 9.78
C CYS A 81 7.60 -6.63 8.88
N VAL A 82 6.44 -7.26 9.00
CA VAL A 82 6.04 -8.38 8.14
C VAL A 82 5.02 -7.87 7.13
N VAL A 83 5.31 -8.05 5.84
CA VAL A 83 4.41 -7.67 4.75
C VAL A 83 3.88 -8.94 4.08
N ILE A 84 2.58 -9.20 4.18
CA ILE A 84 1.91 -10.29 3.46
C ILE A 84 1.40 -9.74 2.14
N GLY A 85 1.99 -10.21 1.03
CA GLY A 85 1.68 -9.74 -0.32
C GLY A 85 2.89 -9.08 -0.96
N ARG A 86 3.05 -9.33 -2.27
CA ARG A 86 4.20 -8.89 -3.07
C ARG A 86 3.82 -8.34 -4.43
N SER A 87 2.65 -7.69 -4.51
CA SER A 87 2.21 -7.00 -5.72
C SER A 87 3.17 -5.83 -6.04
N ASN A 88 3.22 -5.44 -7.32
CA ASN A 88 4.03 -4.30 -7.75
C ASN A 88 3.46 -2.95 -7.27
N ILE A 89 2.18 -2.91 -6.86
CA ILE A 89 1.48 -1.67 -6.50
C ILE A 89 1.40 -1.42 -4.99
N VAL A 90 1.54 -2.46 -4.16
CA VAL A 90 1.44 -2.34 -2.69
C VAL A 90 2.59 -3.06 -2.00
N GLY A 91 2.67 -4.39 -2.14
CA GLY A 91 3.56 -5.21 -1.32
C GLY A 91 5.05 -4.87 -1.50
N LYS A 92 5.55 -4.94 -2.74
CA LYS A 92 6.97 -4.64 -3.01
C LYS A 92 7.34 -3.19 -2.70
N PRO A 93 6.54 -2.18 -3.08
CA PRO A 93 6.80 -0.80 -2.65
C PRO A 93 6.80 -0.62 -1.14
N MET A 94 5.86 -1.24 -0.42
CA MET A 94 5.82 -1.12 1.05
C MET A 94 7.08 -1.69 1.70
N VAL A 95 7.57 -2.82 1.19
CA VAL A 95 8.86 -3.40 1.62
C VAL A 95 9.99 -2.40 1.38
N ALA A 96 10.07 -1.84 0.17
CA ALA A 96 11.05 -0.84 -0.20
C ALA A 96 10.99 0.43 0.66
N LEU A 97 9.81 0.85 1.11
CA LEU A 97 9.66 2.01 1.98
C LEU A 97 10.07 1.70 3.43
N MET A 98 9.65 0.56 3.97
CA MET A 98 9.95 0.20 5.37
C MET A 98 11.42 -0.11 5.62
N LEU A 99 12.18 -0.48 4.58
CA LEU A 99 13.63 -0.72 4.69
C LEU A 99 14.47 0.56 4.62
N GLN A 100 13.90 1.71 4.22
CA GLN A 100 14.67 2.95 4.06
C GLN A 100 15.26 3.43 5.39
N ASP A 101 16.45 4.04 5.33
CA ASP A 101 17.10 4.63 6.51
C ASP A 101 16.49 6.00 6.85
N ASN A 102 15.37 5.99 7.58
CA ASN A 102 14.76 7.20 8.15
C ASN A 102 13.82 6.87 9.33
N GLU A 103 13.37 7.91 10.03
CA GLU A 103 12.52 7.82 11.24
C GLU A 103 11.13 7.21 11.02
N ASN A 104 10.59 7.27 9.80
CA ASN A 104 9.28 6.72 9.42
C ASN A 104 9.41 5.33 8.75
N ALA A 105 10.62 4.76 8.79
CA ALA A 105 10.97 3.46 8.24
C ALA A 105 12.03 2.78 9.14
N ASN A 106 13.11 2.27 8.56
CA ASN A 106 14.23 1.62 9.22
C ASN A 106 13.85 0.35 10.00
N CYS A 107 12.97 -0.46 9.41
CA CYS A 107 12.56 -1.76 9.94
C CYS A 107 13.46 -2.90 9.43
N THR A 108 13.48 -4.01 10.17
CA THR A 108 13.81 -5.33 9.60
C THR A 108 12.56 -5.86 8.91
N VAL A 109 12.62 -6.12 7.60
CA VAL A 109 11.43 -6.43 6.80
C VAL A 109 11.42 -7.89 6.33
N THR A 110 10.32 -8.60 6.59
CA THR A 110 10.05 -9.96 6.08
C THR A 110 8.88 -9.93 5.10
N VAL A 111 9.04 -10.54 3.93
CA VAL A 111 7.99 -10.62 2.90
C VAL A 111 7.36 -12.01 2.89
N CYS A 112 6.05 -12.07 3.07
CA CYS A 112 5.27 -13.30 3.00
C CYS A 112 4.38 -13.32 1.74
N HIS A 113 4.09 -14.51 1.24
CA HIS A 113 3.23 -14.75 0.07
C HIS A 113 2.59 -16.13 0.14
N ARG A 114 1.76 -16.49 -0.84
CA ARG A 114 1.03 -17.77 -0.92
C ARG A 114 1.88 -19.06 -0.87
N HIS A 115 3.20 -18.95 -0.92
CA HIS A 115 4.14 -20.08 -0.87
C HIS A 115 5.05 -20.00 0.37
N THR A 116 4.81 -19.05 1.27
CA THR A 116 5.50 -18.96 2.55
C THR A 116 5.08 -20.18 3.38
N VAL A 117 6.07 -20.99 3.76
CA VAL A 117 5.87 -22.09 4.69
C VAL A 117 5.67 -21.48 6.08
N ASP A 118 4.65 -21.96 6.77
CA ASP A 118 4.25 -21.50 8.11
C ASP A 118 4.12 -19.97 8.19
N LEU A 119 3.09 -19.46 7.51
CA LEU A 119 2.76 -18.04 7.52
C LEU A 119 2.58 -17.53 8.96
N LYS A 120 1.97 -18.34 9.84
CA LYS A 120 1.69 -17.98 11.23
C LYS A 120 2.96 -17.73 12.03
N ALA A 121 3.99 -18.58 11.88
CA ALA A 121 5.27 -18.35 12.55
C ALA A 121 5.86 -16.98 12.18
N ARG A 122 5.76 -16.58 10.91
CA ARG A 122 6.27 -15.27 10.45
C ARG A 122 5.45 -14.12 11.00
N THR A 123 4.13 -14.21 11.00
CA THR A 123 3.28 -13.12 11.50
C THR A 123 3.40 -12.92 13.01
N LEU A 124 3.75 -13.97 13.77
CA LEU A 124 4.02 -13.88 15.21
C LEU A 124 5.34 -13.17 15.55
N GLU A 125 6.25 -13.01 14.59
CA GLU A 125 7.48 -12.22 14.75
C GLU A 125 7.25 -10.71 14.56
N ALA A 126 6.10 -10.32 13.98
CA ALA A 126 5.82 -8.97 13.52
C ALA A 126 5.48 -8.00 14.67
N ASP A 127 6.25 -6.92 14.81
CA ASP A 127 5.82 -5.74 15.56
C ASP A 127 4.84 -4.89 14.75
N ILE A 128 5.02 -4.87 13.43
CA ILE A 128 4.17 -4.21 12.45
C ILE A 128 3.80 -5.25 11.39
N LEU A 129 2.51 -5.55 11.26
CA LEU A 129 1.99 -6.50 10.28
C LEU A 129 1.17 -5.76 9.22
N ILE A 130 1.63 -5.80 7.97
CA ILE A 130 0.94 -5.22 6.82
C ILE A 130 0.35 -6.35 5.98
N VAL A 131 -0.97 -6.33 5.77
CA VAL A 131 -1.69 -7.40 5.07
C VAL A 131 -2.29 -6.86 3.78
N ALA A 132 -1.73 -7.29 2.64
CA ALA A 132 -2.13 -6.90 1.29
C ALA A 132 -2.18 -8.15 0.37
N ALA A 133 -2.91 -9.16 0.82
CA ALA A 133 -3.00 -10.47 0.18
C ALA A 133 -4.18 -10.60 -0.80
N GLY A 134 -5.21 -9.75 -0.67
CA GLY A 134 -6.45 -9.84 -1.44
C GLY A 134 -7.22 -11.13 -1.13
N ARG A 135 -7.24 -11.53 0.14
CA ARG A 135 -7.89 -12.74 0.64
C ARG A 135 -8.65 -12.40 1.93
N PRO A 136 -10.00 -12.37 1.90
CA PRO A 136 -10.79 -11.98 3.06
C PRO A 136 -10.50 -12.85 4.28
N ARG A 137 -10.29 -12.22 5.44
CA ARG A 137 -10.05 -12.90 6.74
C ARG A 137 -8.93 -13.95 6.72
N LEU A 138 -7.90 -13.74 5.91
CA LEU A 138 -6.70 -14.58 5.89
C LEU A 138 -5.97 -14.58 7.24
N VAL A 139 -5.87 -13.42 7.88
CA VAL A 139 -5.17 -13.26 9.16
C VAL A 139 -6.16 -13.18 10.31
N THR A 140 -6.00 -14.07 11.28
CA THR A 140 -6.82 -14.16 12.51
C THR A 140 -6.03 -13.73 13.74
N GLY A 141 -6.72 -13.49 14.87
CA GLY A 141 -6.11 -13.04 16.12
C GLY A 141 -4.94 -13.91 16.62
N ASP A 142 -5.01 -15.24 16.46
CA ASP A 142 -3.96 -16.16 16.89
C ASP A 142 -2.69 -16.09 16.02
N MET A 143 -2.74 -15.41 14.88
CA MET A 143 -1.60 -15.16 14.00
C MET A 143 -0.87 -13.86 14.35
N VAL A 144 -1.40 -13.04 15.26
CA VAL A 144 -0.90 -11.70 15.56
C VAL A 144 -0.12 -11.71 16.87
N LYS A 145 1.09 -11.16 16.84
CA LYS A 145 1.89 -10.94 18.05
C LYS A 145 1.12 -9.99 19.00
N PRO A 146 0.99 -10.32 20.30
CA PRO A 146 0.37 -9.42 21.27
C PRO A 146 1.01 -8.02 21.24
N GLY A 147 0.18 -6.99 21.12
CA GLY A 147 0.62 -5.60 21.05
C GLY A 147 1.15 -5.13 19.68
N ALA A 148 1.12 -5.97 18.65
CA ALA A 148 1.51 -5.56 17.29
C ALA A 148 0.59 -4.48 16.72
N VAL A 149 1.12 -3.71 15.77
CA VAL A 149 0.35 -2.79 14.92
C VAL A 149 -0.03 -3.52 13.65
N VAL A 150 -1.31 -3.53 13.29
CA VAL A 150 -1.82 -4.23 12.11
C VAL A 150 -2.41 -3.24 11.11
N ILE A 151 -1.93 -3.29 9.86
CA ILE A 151 -2.50 -2.54 8.74
C ILE A 151 -3.14 -3.53 7.77
N ASP A 152 -4.46 -3.46 7.67
CA ASP A 152 -5.26 -4.20 6.70
C ASP A 152 -5.48 -3.36 5.45
N VAL A 153 -4.84 -3.76 4.36
CA VAL A 153 -4.94 -3.11 3.04
C VAL A 153 -6.01 -3.77 2.18
N GLY A 154 -6.49 -4.95 2.57
CA GLY A 154 -7.42 -5.75 1.78
C GLY A 154 -8.71 -4.99 1.50
N THR A 155 -9.15 -5.00 0.24
CA THR A 155 -10.45 -4.42 -0.16
C THR A 155 -11.22 -5.46 -0.97
N ASN A 156 -11.72 -6.49 -0.29
CA ASN A 156 -12.44 -7.56 -0.94
C ASN A 156 -13.94 -7.27 -0.96
N ARG A 157 -14.59 -7.39 -2.11
CA ARG A 157 -16.06 -7.38 -2.19
C ARG A 157 -16.58 -8.78 -1.87
N VAL A 158 -17.40 -8.89 -0.84
CA VAL A 158 -18.06 -10.14 -0.44
C VAL A 158 -19.57 -9.97 -0.51
N ASN A 159 -20.28 -11.03 -0.86
CA ASN A 159 -21.74 -11.02 -0.91
C ASN A 159 -22.32 -10.76 0.47
N ASP A 160 -23.25 -9.83 0.55
CA ASP A 160 -23.98 -9.48 1.76
C ASP A 160 -25.39 -9.00 1.41
N PRO A 161 -26.38 -9.91 1.46
CA PRO A 161 -27.78 -9.59 1.15
C PRO A 161 -28.41 -8.54 2.09
N SER A 162 -27.81 -8.27 3.25
CA SER A 162 -28.31 -7.26 4.19
C SER A 162 -28.00 -5.83 3.74
N THR A 163 -27.06 -5.65 2.80
CA THR A 163 -26.69 -4.34 2.26
C THR A 163 -27.50 -4.00 1.02
N LYS A 164 -27.75 -2.70 0.80
CA LYS A 164 -28.46 -2.21 -0.41
C LYS A 164 -27.77 -2.63 -1.72
N SER A 165 -26.44 -2.77 -1.71
CA SER A 165 -25.64 -3.21 -2.86
C SER A 165 -25.55 -4.73 -3.02
N GLY A 166 -26.11 -5.52 -2.11
CA GLY A 166 -25.93 -6.98 -2.05
C GLY A 166 -24.48 -7.42 -1.78
N THR A 167 -23.59 -6.48 -1.47
CA THR A 167 -22.16 -6.71 -1.23
C THR A 167 -21.62 -5.71 -0.21
N ARG A 168 -20.64 -6.15 0.59
CA ARG A 168 -19.85 -5.30 1.48
C ARG A 168 -18.35 -5.42 1.23
N LEU A 169 -17.59 -4.44 1.69
CA LEU A 169 -16.13 -4.53 1.74
C LEU A 169 -15.69 -5.30 2.98
N GLN A 170 -14.70 -6.17 2.80
CA GLN A 170 -14.08 -6.95 3.86
C GLN A 170 -12.57 -6.94 3.65
N GLY A 171 -11.85 -6.66 4.72
CA GLY A 171 -10.40 -6.68 4.74
C GLY A 171 -9.80 -8.09 4.68
N ASP A 172 -8.49 -8.16 4.56
CA ASP A 172 -7.73 -9.41 4.60
C ASP A 172 -7.58 -9.95 6.04
N VAL A 173 -7.94 -9.14 7.03
CA VAL A 173 -7.87 -9.48 8.45
C VAL A 173 -9.27 -9.76 9.00
N ASP A 174 -9.36 -10.74 9.88
CA ASP A 174 -10.50 -10.88 10.78
C ASP A 174 -10.42 -9.81 11.88
N PHE A 175 -11.06 -8.67 11.61
CA PHE A 175 -10.91 -7.46 12.41
C PHE A 175 -11.22 -7.67 13.89
N ASP A 176 -12.28 -8.40 14.22
CA ASP A 176 -12.71 -8.57 15.62
C ASP A 176 -11.73 -9.40 16.42
N SER A 177 -11.25 -10.53 15.86
CA SER A 177 -10.28 -11.38 16.56
C SER A 177 -8.90 -10.70 16.67
N VAL A 178 -8.48 -9.94 15.66
CA VAL A 178 -7.20 -9.22 15.72
C VAL A 178 -7.26 -7.99 16.62
N ARG A 179 -8.37 -7.26 16.63
CA ARG A 179 -8.57 -6.10 17.54
C ARG A 179 -8.38 -6.47 19.01
N ALA A 180 -8.72 -7.70 19.39
CA ALA A 180 -8.53 -8.19 20.76
C ALA A 180 -7.05 -8.40 21.15
N VAL A 181 -6.12 -8.43 20.19
CA VAL A 181 -4.70 -8.78 20.39
C VAL A 181 -3.75 -7.64 20.00
N ALA A 182 -4.05 -6.94 18.91
CA ALA A 182 -3.25 -5.84 18.39
C ALA A 182 -3.33 -4.59 19.27
N SER A 183 -2.25 -3.81 19.34
CA SER A 183 -2.29 -2.49 19.99
C SER A 183 -3.02 -1.45 19.13
N LYS A 184 -2.91 -1.58 17.80
CA LYS A 184 -3.58 -0.74 16.81
C LYS A 184 -3.94 -1.58 15.59
N ILE A 185 -5.10 -1.31 14.99
CA ILE A 185 -5.57 -1.99 13.78
C ILE A 185 -6.33 -1.01 12.88
N THR A 186 -6.11 -1.07 11.58
CA THR A 186 -6.91 -0.29 10.61
C THR A 186 -8.20 -1.03 10.23
N PRO A 187 -9.37 -0.36 10.22
CA PRO A 187 -10.61 -1.00 9.77
C PRO A 187 -10.71 -1.08 8.25
N VAL A 188 -11.54 -1.99 7.76
CA VAL A 188 -11.97 -2.04 6.36
C VAL A 188 -13.50 -2.10 6.32
N PRO A 189 -14.19 -1.09 5.74
CA PRO A 189 -13.65 0.16 5.15
C PRO A 189 -13.17 1.17 6.22
N GLY A 190 -12.52 2.25 5.78
CA GLY A 190 -12.19 3.41 6.63
C GLY A 190 -10.72 3.52 7.05
N GLY A 191 -9.89 2.51 6.80
CA GLY A 191 -8.46 2.52 7.07
C GLY A 191 -7.63 3.05 5.90
N VAL A 192 -6.99 2.15 5.16
CA VAL A 192 -5.99 2.51 4.13
C VAL A 192 -6.60 3.21 2.90
N GLY A 193 -7.81 2.83 2.50
CA GLY A 193 -8.44 3.35 1.27
C GLY A 193 -8.53 4.88 1.17
N PRO A 194 -9.06 5.58 2.20
CA PRO A 194 -9.06 7.06 2.22
C PRO A 194 -7.67 7.68 2.09
N MET A 195 -6.64 7.04 2.66
CA MET A 195 -5.27 7.52 2.59
C MET A 195 -4.69 7.38 1.18
N THR A 196 -5.06 6.34 0.43
CA THR A 196 -4.68 6.21 -0.99
C THR A 196 -5.13 7.43 -1.79
N ILE A 197 -6.35 7.93 -1.57
CA ILE A 197 -6.87 9.11 -2.27
C ILE A 197 -6.11 10.37 -1.82
N ALA A 198 -5.90 10.53 -0.52
CA ALA A 198 -5.15 11.67 0.01
C ALA A 198 -3.72 11.73 -0.56
N MET A 199 -3.04 10.60 -0.67
CA MET A 199 -1.67 10.52 -1.21
C MET A 199 -1.63 10.73 -2.72
N LEU A 200 -2.65 10.30 -3.46
CA LEU A 200 -2.79 10.65 -4.88
C LEU A 200 -2.87 12.17 -5.07
N MET A 201 -3.67 12.86 -4.25
CA MET A 201 -3.75 14.32 -4.29
C MET A 201 -2.41 14.95 -3.91
N ALA A 202 -1.72 14.43 -2.89
CA ALA A 202 -0.40 14.92 -2.49
C ALA A 202 0.64 14.77 -3.62
N ASN A 203 0.69 13.61 -4.30
CA ASN A 203 1.54 13.40 -5.47
C ASN A 203 1.17 14.36 -6.61
N THR A 204 -0.13 14.62 -6.82
CA THR A 204 -0.60 15.56 -7.86
C THR A 204 -0.17 16.99 -7.58
N VAL A 205 -0.29 17.46 -6.33
CA VAL A 205 0.22 18.78 -5.91
C VAL A 205 1.73 18.86 -6.13
N ARG A 206 2.47 17.83 -5.71
CA ARG A 206 3.91 17.75 -5.93
C ARG A 206 4.28 17.82 -7.41
N ALA A 207 3.56 17.13 -8.28
CA ALA A 207 3.79 17.18 -9.73
C ALA A 207 3.60 18.59 -10.30
N ALA A 208 2.57 19.31 -9.83
CA ALA A 208 2.31 20.69 -10.21
C ALA A 208 3.38 21.67 -9.67
N GLU A 209 3.91 21.43 -8.47
CA GLU A 209 5.03 22.21 -7.93
C GLU A 209 6.33 21.99 -8.71
N MET A 210 6.57 20.76 -9.18
CA MET A 210 7.75 20.42 -9.97
C MET A 210 7.71 21.03 -11.37
N SER A 211 6.54 21.29 -11.95
CA SER A 211 6.42 21.86 -13.30
C SER A 211 6.66 23.36 -13.39
N VAL A 212 6.77 24.05 -12.24
CA VAL A 212 7.01 25.50 -12.16
C VAL A 212 8.40 25.88 -11.64
N ARG A 213 9.22 24.89 -11.28
CA ARG A 213 10.61 25.07 -10.82
C ARG A 213 11.59 24.91 -11.98
#